data_AF-A0A969GHS3-F1
#
_entry.id   AF-A0A969GHS3-F1
#
_cell.length_a   1.000
_cell.length_b   1.000
_cell.length_c   1.000
_cell.angle_alpha   90.00
_cell.angle_beta   90.00
_cell.angle_gamma   90.00
#
_symmetry.space_group_name_H-M   'P 1'
#
loop_
_entity.id
_entity.type
_entity.pdbx_description
1 polymer ?
#
loop_
_entity_poly.entity_id
_entity_poly.type
_entity_poly.pdbx_seq_one_letter_code
_entity_poly.pdbx_strand_id
1 'polypeptide(L)' 'MGSAQEPAEVLGAQLRLLQSPINDFFDSVLVNAENEDVRKARLALVQHIADLPKAVADLSKLQGF' A
#
# COMPACT_ATOMS: atom_id res chain seq x y z
N MET A 1 34.89 6.59 7.10
CA MET A 1 33.82 5.86 7.81
C MET A 1 32.56 6.11 7.02
N GLY A 2 31.97 5.07 6.43
CA GLY A 2 30.83 5.22 5.54
C GLY A 2 29.68 5.88 6.29
N SER A 3 29.16 6.98 5.75
CA SER A 3 27.93 7.59 6.25
C SER A 3 26.85 6.52 6.25
N ALA A 4 26.40 6.11 7.44
CA ALA A 4 25.23 5.26 7.54
C ALA A 4 24.08 5.95 6.80
N GLN A 5 23.48 5.27 5.83
CA GLN A 5 22.38 5.82 5.04
C GLN A 5 21.26 6.25 5.99
N GLU A 6 20.72 7.46 5.81
CA GLU A 6 19.63 7.95 6.63
C GLU A 6 18.45 6.96 6.57
N PRO A 7 17.89 6.51 7.72
CA PRO A 7 16.83 5.49 7.74
C PRO A 7 15.62 5.84 6.87
N ALA A 8 15.30 7.13 6.75
CA ALA A 8 14.24 7.62 5.88
C ALA A 8 14.53 7.40 4.39
N GLU A 9 15.79 7.51 3.95
CA GLU A 9 16.18 7.24 2.56
C GLU A 9 16.03 5.75 2.23
N VAL A 10 16.45 4.89 3.15
CA VAL A 10 16.35 3.43 3.01
C VAL A 10 14.89 3.01 2.95
N LEU A 11 14.05 3.47 3.90
CA LEU A 11 12.63 3.17 3.93
C LEU A 11 11.91 3.74 2.69
N GLY A 12 12.21 4.98 2.31
CA GLY A 12 11.61 5.63 1.15
C GLY A 12 11.89 4.90 -0.16
N ALA A 13 13.08 4.31 -0.32
CA ALA A 13 13.39 3.48 -1.48
C ALA A 13 12.52 2.21 -1.54
N GLN A 14 12.28 1.55 -0.39
CA GLN A 14 11.42 0.37 -0.33
C GLN A 14 9.95 0.71 -0.58
N LEU A 15 9.45 1.82 -0.01
CA LEU A 15 8.07 2.27 -0.22
C LEU A 15 7.80 2.61 -1.70
N ARG A 16 8.77 3.18 -2.43
CA ARG A 16 8.64 3.43 -3.88
C ARG A 16 8.44 2.15 -4.69
N LEU A 17 9.04 1.03 -4.28
CA LEU A 17 8.83 -0.25 -4.95
C LEU A 17 7.39 -0.77 -4.78
N LEU A 18 6.70 -0.37 -3.70
CA LEU A 18 5.30 -0.73 -3.46
C LEU A 18 4.33 0.10 -4.32
N GLN A 19 4.75 1.28 -4.81
CA GLN A 19 3.88 2.17 -5.58
C GLN A 19 3.33 1.51 -6.85
N SER A 20 4.20 0.86 -7.65
CA SER A 20 3.78 0.20 -8.90
C SER A 20 2.76 -0.93 -8.66
N PRO A 21 3.05 -1.96 -7.84
CA PRO A 21 2.09 -3.05 -7.64
C PRO A 21 0.79 -2.60 -6.96
N ILE A 22 0.83 -1.56 -6.13
CA ILE A 22 -0.39 -0.95 -5.55
C ILE A 22 -1.22 -0.30 -6.67
N ASN A 23 -0.61 0.51 -7.52
CA ASN A 23 -1.29 1.15 -8.65
C ASN A 23 -1.85 0.11 -9.62
N ASP A 24 -1.07 -0.90 -10.00
CA ASP A 24 -1.52 -1.97 -10.91
C ASP A 24 -2.72 -2.73 -10.34
N PHE A 25 -2.74 -2.95 -9.03
CA PHE A 25 -3.88 -3.54 -8.33
C PHE A 25 -5.12 -2.62 -8.42
N PHE A 26 -4.98 -1.32 -8.16
CA PHE A 26 -6.11 -0.38 -8.24
C PHE A 26 -6.61 -0.16 -9.68
N ASP A 27 -5.70 -0.15 -10.66
CA ASP A 27 -6.04 -0.01 -12.08
C ASP A 27 -6.78 -1.25 -12.62
N SER A 28 -6.38 -2.44 -12.18
CA SER A 28 -7.01 -3.70 -12.59
C SER A 28 -8.28 -4.04 -11.82
N VAL A 29 -8.39 -3.58 -10.57
CA VAL A 29 -9.55 -3.81 -9.71
C VAL A 29 -10.41 -2.55 -9.68
N LEU A 30 -11.40 -2.51 -10.57
CA LEU A 30 -12.51 -1.55 -10.48
C LEU A 30 -13.24 -1.79 -9.15
N VAL A 31 -12.83 -1.10 -8.07
CA VAL A 31 -13.33 -1.33 -6.72
C VAL A 31 -14.85 -1.19 -6.66
N ASN A 32 -15.40 -0.29 -7.48
CA ASN A 32 -16.83 -0.08 -7.61
C ASN A 32 -17.45 -1.01 -8.67
N ALA A 33 -17.75 -2.24 -8.28
CA ALA A 33 -18.52 -3.19 -9.09
C ALA A 33 -20.03 -2.98 -8.87
N GLU A 34 -20.83 -3.12 -9.94
CA GLU A 34 -22.30 -3.09 -9.87
C GLU A 34 -22.85 -4.25 -9.03
N ASN A 35 -22.25 -5.43 -9.16
CA ASN A 35 -22.57 -6.58 -8.34
C ASN A 35 -22.05 -6.37 -6.91
N GLU A 36 -22.96 -6.41 -5.94
CA GLU A 36 -22.64 -6.13 -4.54
C GLU A 36 -21.66 -7.12 -3.91
N ASP A 37 -21.75 -8.40 -4.26
CA ASP A 37 -20.87 -9.44 -3.71
C ASP A 37 -19.45 -9.27 -4.25
N VAL A 38 -19.32 -8.93 -5.54
CA VAL A 38 -18.03 -8.61 -6.16
C VAL A 38 -17.43 -7.34 -5.54
N ARG A 39 -18.26 -6.31 -5.29
CA ARG A 39 -17.83 -5.07 -4.63
C ARG A 39 -17.32 -5.36 -3.22
N LYS A 40 -18.06 -6.13 -2.42
CA LYS A 40 -17.66 -6.52 -1.05
C LYS A 40 -16.36 -7.32 -1.05
N ALA A 41 -16.19 -8.27 -1.97
CA ALA A 41 -14.96 -9.05 -2.08
C ALA A 41 -13.73 -8.17 -2.41
N ARG A 42 -13.90 -7.22 -3.35
CA ARG A 42 -12.84 -6.25 -3.71
C ARG A 42 -12.49 -5.34 -2.54
N LEU A 43 -13.48 -4.81 -1.83
CA LEU A 43 -13.26 -3.97 -0.65
C LEU A 43 -12.53 -4.73 0.47
N ALA A 44 -12.89 -6.00 0.71
CA ALA A 44 -12.19 -6.84 1.69
C ALA A 44 -10.72 -7.06 1.31
N LEU A 45 -10.43 -7.26 0.02
CA LEU A 45 -9.06 -7.41 -0.47
C LEU A 45 -8.24 -6.13 -0.31
N VAL A 46 -8.82 -4.97 -0.65
CA VAL A 46 -8.19 -3.64 -0.44
C VAL A 46 -7.88 -3.44 1.04
N GLN A 47 -8.82 -3.74 1.93
CA GLN A 47 -8.62 -3.61 3.37
C GLN A 47 -7.50 -4.53 3.88
N HIS A 48 -7.46 -5.77 3.39
CA HIS A 48 -6.41 -6.72 3.75
C HIS A 48 -5.02 -6.20 3.34
N ILE A 49 -4.88 -5.68 2.11
CA ILE A 49 -3.63 -5.09 1.61
C ILE A 49 -3.24 -3.86 2.45
N ALA A 50 -4.20 -2.99 2.78
CA ALA A 50 -3.96 -1.81 3.62
C ALA A 50 -3.55 -2.18 5.05
N ASP A 51 -3.89 -3.37 5.52
CA ASP A 51 -3.54 -3.87 6.85
C ASP A 51 -2.14 -4.54 6.90
N LEU A 52 -1.59 -5.00 5.77
CA LEU A 52 -0.27 -5.66 5.72
C LEU A 52 0.86 -4.86 6.38
N PRO A 53 0.96 -3.53 6.18
CA PRO A 53 2.03 -2.75 6.78
C PRO A 53 1.90 -2.62 8.30
N LYS A 54 0.69 -2.74 8.87
CA LYS A 54 0.42 -2.47 10.29
C LYS A 54 1.26 -3.28 11.26
N ALA A 55 1.74 -4.46 10.85
CA ALA A 55 2.63 -5.31 11.64
C ALA A 55 4.04 -4.71 11.82
N VAL A 56 4.44 -3.79 10.93
CA VAL A 56 5.80 -3.23 10.86
C VAL A 56 5.77 -1.71 11.02
N ALA A 57 4.76 -1.03 10.50
CA ALA A 57 4.60 0.42 10.56
C ALA A 57 3.15 0.85 10.37
N ASP A 58 2.77 1.92 11.08
CA ASP A 58 1.51 2.62 10.85
C ASP A 58 1.69 3.68 9.76
N LEU A 59 1.42 3.30 8.51
CA LEU A 59 1.59 4.19 7.35
C LEU A 59 0.59 5.36 7.33
N SER A 60 -0.49 5.32 8.14
CA SER A 60 -1.42 6.45 8.28
C SER A 60 -0.77 7.72 8.86
N LYS A 61 0.41 7.56 9.47
CA LYS A 61 1.20 8.68 10.03
C LYS A 61 2.13 9.33 9.01
N LEU A 62 2.25 8.77 7.81
CA LEU A 62 3.01 9.39 6.72
C LEU A 62 2.09 10.37 5.97
N GLN A 63 2.48 11.64 5.91
CA GLN A 63 1.76 12.62 5.08
C GLN A 63 1.83 12.21 3.61
N GLY A 64 0.67 12.11 2.96
CA GLY A 64 0.54 11.72 1.54
C GLY A 64 0.12 10.26 1.32
N PHE A 65 -0.15 9.50 2.38
CA PHE A 65 -0.89 8.23 2.37
C PHE A 65 -2.30 8.41 2.94
#